data_AF-A0A2D7VZ16-F1
#
_entry.id   AF-A0A2D7VZ16-F1
#
_cell.length_a   1.000
_cell.length_b   1.000
_cell.length_c   1.000
_cell.angle_alpha   90.00
_cell.angle_beta   90.00
_cell.angle_gamma   90.00
#
_symmetry.space_group_name_H-M   'P 1'
#
loop_
_entity.id
_entity.type
_entity.pdbx_description
1 polymer ?
#
loop_
_entity_poly.entity_id
_entity_poly.type
_entity_poly.pdbx_seq_one_letter_code
_entity_poly.pdbx_strand_id
1 'polypeptide(L)'
;MNKLPTDNDVSDALAFLVATDEQVGQAHGKTVRLKETLKVVKARETPSHGTALQKEKLAYMSDSYNKALNDYANAITDEKILHAQRASQIVIIDVWRTLSANIRKSN
;
A
#
# COMPACT_ATOMS: atom_id res chain seq x y z
N MET A 1 18.74 -15.13 15.40
CA MET A 1 18.27 -15.68 16.69
C MET A 1 16.82 -15.26 16.83
N ASN A 2 15.87 -16.19 16.82
CA ASN A 2 14.43 -15.88 16.87
C ASN A 2 14.06 -15.49 18.31
N LYS A 3 13.87 -14.21 18.60
CA LYS A 3 13.46 -13.71 19.91
C LYS A 3 11.93 -13.69 19.97
N LEU A 4 11.36 -14.27 21.03
CA LEU A 4 9.92 -14.16 21.30
C LEU A 4 9.55 -12.71 21.69
N PRO A 5 8.36 -12.22 21.31
CA PRO A 5 7.91 -10.89 21.68
C PRO A 5 7.82 -10.67 23.19
N THR A 6 8.18 -9.47 23.64
CA THR A 6 8.07 -8.97 25.01
C THR A 6 7.03 -7.86 25.11
N ASP A 7 6.69 -7.43 26.33
CA ASP A 7 5.75 -6.33 26.56
C ASP A 7 6.21 -5.00 25.92
N ASN A 8 7.53 -4.78 25.86
CA ASN A 8 8.12 -3.63 25.16
C ASN A 8 7.89 -3.74 23.66
N ASP A 9 8.10 -4.92 23.06
CA ASP A 9 7.88 -5.13 21.63
C ASP A 9 6.40 -4.88 21.24
N VAL A 10 5.46 -5.22 22.13
CA VAL A 10 4.02 -4.91 21.94
C VAL A 10 3.74 -3.41 22.05
N SER A 11 4.35 -2.73 23.03
CA SER A 11 4.18 -1.28 23.20
C SER A 11 4.70 -0.52 21.98
N ASP A 12 5.86 -0.92 21.46
CA ASP A 12 6.45 -0.35 20.24
C ASP A 12 5.59 -0.64 19.01
N ALA A 13 5.08 -1.87 18.88
CA ALA A 13 4.16 -2.25 17.80
C ALA A 13 2.87 -1.41 17.80
N LEU A 14 2.27 -1.20 18.98
CA LEU A 14 1.08 -0.35 19.14
C LEU A 14 1.39 1.11 18.80
N ALA A 15 2.51 1.65 19.28
CA ALA A 15 2.94 3.01 18.97
C ALA A 15 3.15 3.20 17.45
N PHE A 16 3.78 2.24 16.78
CA PHE A 16 3.96 2.25 15.33
C PHE A 16 2.62 2.25 14.58
N LEU A 17 1.67 1.40 14.99
CA LEU A 17 0.35 1.33 14.36
C LEU A 17 -0.37 2.67 14.47
N VAL A 18 -0.42 3.28 15.66
CA VAL A 18 -1.06 4.59 15.85
C VAL A 18 -0.35 5.68 15.04
N ALA A 19 0.99 5.72 15.08
CA ALA A 19 1.78 6.73 14.39
C ALA A 19 1.64 6.67 12.85
N THR A 20 1.19 5.54 12.29
CA THR A 20 1.09 5.33 10.85
C THR A 20 -0.36 5.33 10.32
N ASP A 21 -1.37 5.55 11.16
CA ASP A 21 -2.78 5.51 10.74
C ASP A 21 -3.09 6.54 9.65
N GLU A 22 -2.63 7.79 9.81
CA GLU A 22 -2.82 8.82 8.80
C GLU A 22 -2.10 8.48 7.49
N GLN A 23 -0.88 7.95 7.58
CA GLN A 23 -0.07 7.58 6.42
C GLN A 23 -0.76 6.52 5.57
N VAL A 24 -1.44 5.55 6.19
CA VAL A 24 -2.23 4.53 5.48
C VAL A 24 -3.37 5.18 4.71
N GLY A 25 -4.14 6.07 5.36
CA GLY A 25 -5.23 6.79 4.71
C GLY A 25 -4.75 7.63 3.53
N GLN A 26 -3.63 8.33 3.70
CA GLN A 26 -3.01 9.14 2.65
C GLN A 26 -2.48 8.27 1.49
N ALA A 27 -1.83 7.15 1.78
CA ALA A 27 -1.33 6.21 0.76
C ALA A 27 -2.49 5.66 -0.08
N HIS A 28 -3.57 5.23 0.57
CA HIS A 28 -4.77 4.77 -0.12
C HIS A 28 -5.39 5.86 -1.00
N GLY A 29 -5.57 7.07 -0.46
CA GLY A 29 -6.10 8.22 -1.21
C GLY A 29 -5.23 8.56 -2.42
N LYS A 30 -3.90 8.50 -2.29
CA LYS A 30 -2.94 8.70 -3.38
C LYS A 30 -3.12 7.65 -4.46
N THR A 31 -3.23 6.37 -4.12
CA THR A 31 -3.48 5.26 -5.06
C THR A 31 -4.78 5.49 -5.85
N VAL A 32 -5.88 5.79 -5.16
CA VAL A 32 -7.18 6.06 -5.81
C VAL A 32 -7.09 7.25 -6.76
N ARG A 33 -6.50 8.36 -6.31
CA ARG A 33 -6.31 9.55 -7.14
C ARG A 33 -5.51 9.24 -8.40
N LEU A 34 -4.37 8.57 -8.28
CA LEU A 34 -3.50 8.26 -9.41
C LEU A 34 -4.14 7.29 -10.40
N LYS A 35 -4.98 6.35 -9.93
CA LYS A 35 -5.78 5.48 -10.78
C LYS A 35 -6.72 6.28 -11.68
N GLU A 36 -7.39 7.30 -11.13
CA GLU A 36 -8.27 8.16 -11.92
C GLU A 36 -7.47 9.09 -12.85
N THR A 37 -6.34 9.64 -12.37
CA THR A 37 -5.41 10.41 -13.22
C THR A 37 -4.95 9.61 -14.44
N LEU A 38 -4.65 8.31 -14.29
CA LEU A 38 -4.25 7.45 -15.40
C LEU A 38 -5.31 7.42 -16.52
N LYS A 39 -6.60 7.36 -16.15
CA LYS A 39 -7.72 7.41 -17.12
C LYS A 39 -7.81 8.76 -17.80
N VAL A 40 -7.66 9.85 -17.04
CA VAL A 40 -7.69 11.22 -17.57
C VAL A 40 -6.54 11.45 -18.55
N VAL A 41 -5.33 10.99 -18.21
CA VAL A 41 -4.16 11.10 -19.09
C VAL A 41 -4.37 10.27 -20.36
N LYS A 42 -4.86 9.03 -20.26
CA LYS A 42 -5.19 8.23 -21.46
C LYS A 42 -6.15 8.98 -22.38
N ALA A 43 -7.23 9.54 -21.82
CA ALA A 43 -8.23 10.27 -22.59
C ALA A 43 -7.62 11.51 -23.27
N ARG A 44 -6.76 12.25 -22.56
CA ARG A 44 -6.06 13.41 -23.10
C ARG A 44 -5.12 13.07 -24.25
N GLU A 45 -4.40 11.96 -24.15
CA GLU A 45 -3.41 11.51 -25.14
C GLU A 45 -4.07 10.75 -26.31
N THR A 46 -5.39 10.55 -26.27
CA THR A 46 -6.12 9.89 -27.36
C THR A 46 -6.30 10.85 -28.55
N PRO A 47 -5.77 10.53 -29.74
CA PRO A 47 -5.86 11.42 -30.89
C PRO A 47 -7.27 11.51 -31.48
N SER A 48 -7.56 12.64 -32.14
CA SER A 48 -8.87 12.90 -32.76
C SER A 48 -9.12 12.07 -34.03
N HIS A 49 -8.06 11.63 -34.72
CA HIS A 49 -8.11 10.89 -35.99
C HIS A 49 -7.68 9.42 -35.84
N GLY A 50 -7.99 8.60 -36.85
CA GLY A 50 -7.67 7.17 -36.89
C GLY A 50 -8.79 6.26 -36.37
N THR A 51 -8.60 4.95 -36.51
CA THR A 51 -9.53 3.95 -35.98
C THR A 51 -9.46 3.89 -34.45
N ALA A 52 -10.49 3.37 -33.79
CA ALA A 52 -10.51 3.25 -32.33
C ALA A 52 -9.28 2.50 -31.78
N LEU A 53 -8.86 1.42 -32.45
CA LEU A 53 -7.68 0.64 -32.06
C LEU A 53 -6.36 1.43 -32.23
N GLN A 54 -6.23 2.20 -33.32
CA GLN A 54 -5.04 3.04 -33.54
C GLN A 54 -4.94 4.13 -32.48
N LYS A 55 -6.07 4.79 -32.18
CA LYS A 55 -6.16 5.82 -31.15
C LYS A 55 -5.73 5.30 -29.79
N GLU A 56 -6.25 4.14 -29.41
CA GLU A 56 -5.93 3.53 -28.12
C GLU A 56 -4.45 3.14 -28.00
N LYS A 57 -3.86 2.56 -29.04
CA LYS A 57 -2.41 2.25 -29.07
C LYS A 57 -1.56 3.51 -28.90
N LEU A 58 -1.89 4.59 -29.61
CA LEU A 58 -1.14 5.84 -29.52
C LEU A 58 -1.23 6.47 -28.12
N ALA A 59 -2.41 6.46 -27.50
CA ALA A 59 -2.57 6.96 -26.13
C ALA A 59 -1.70 6.18 -25.13
N TYR A 60 -1.68 4.85 -25.22
CA TYR A 60 -0.87 4.00 -24.35
C TYR A 60 0.65 4.14 -24.58
N MET A 61 1.07 4.49 -25.80
CA MET A 61 2.48 4.70 -26.12
C MET A 61 2.99 6.09 -25.72
N SER A 62 2.12 7.00 -25.29
CA SER A 62 2.52 8.35 -24.88
C SER A 62 3.40 8.33 -23.62
N ASP A 63 4.40 9.20 -23.59
CA ASP A 63 5.28 9.37 -22.42
C ASP A 63 4.49 9.80 -21.17
N SER A 64 3.48 10.66 -21.35
CA SER A 64 2.57 11.08 -20.29
C SER A 64 1.84 9.90 -19.65
N TYR A 65 1.31 8.98 -20.46
CA TYR A 65 0.61 7.79 -19.96
C TYR A 65 1.58 6.84 -19.25
N ASN A 66 2.74 6.58 -19.83
CA ASN A 66 3.77 5.72 -19.21
C ASN A 66 4.23 6.29 -17.85
N LYS A 67 4.44 7.60 -17.77
CA LYS A 67 4.75 8.26 -16.49
C LYS A 67 3.62 8.09 -15.47
N ALA A 68 2.37 8.36 -15.86
CA ALA A 68 1.22 8.21 -14.97
C ALA A 68 1.04 6.75 -14.49
N LEU A 69 1.32 5.78 -15.36
CA LEU A 69 1.27 4.36 -15.04
C LEU A 69 2.33 4.00 -13.99
N ASN A 70 3.56 4.48 -14.16
CA ASN A 70 4.65 4.25 -13.21
C ASN A 70 4.35 4.93 -11.86
N ASP A 71 3.85 6.16 -11.87
CA ASP A 71 3.46 6.88 -10.65
C ASP A 71 2.37 6.11 -9.88
N TYR A 72 1.38 5.56 -10.58
CA TYR A 72 0.34 4.72 -9.98
C TYR A 72 0.88 3.39 -9.43
N ALA A 73 1.74 2.69 -10.19
CA ALA A 73 2.35 1.44 -9.77
C ALA A 73 3.23 1.62 -8.52
N ASN A 74 3.97 2.72 -8.44
CA ASN A 74 4.77 3.08 -7.28
C ASN A 74 3.88 3.36 -6.06
N ALA A 75 2.78 4.11 -6.24
CA ALA A 75 1.85 4.37 -5.13
C ALA A 75 1.21 3.09 -4.57
N ILE A 76 0.84 2.13 -5.44
CA ILE A 76 0.36 0.81 -4.99
C ILE A 76 1.45 0.08 -4.19
N THR A 77 2.68 0.09 -4.70
CA THR A 77 3.82 -0.57 -4.04
C THR A 77 4.05 0.03 -2.65
N ASP A 78 4.08 1.36 -2.53
CA ASP A 78 4.24 2.09 -1.27
C ASP A 78 3.12 1.72 -0.27
N GLU A 79 1.86 1.77 -0.73
CA GLU A 79 0.69 1.41 0.07
C GLU A 79 0.80 -0.05 0.57
N LYS A 80 1.18 -0.98 -0.30
CA LYS A 80 1.32 -2.40 0.06
C LYS A 80 2.46 -2.68 1.01
N ILE A 81 3.59 -1.99 0.86
CA ILE A 81 4.71 -2.08 1.80
C ILE A 81 4.27 -1.59 3.19
N LEU A 82 3.58 -0.45 3.27
CA LEU A 82 3.08 0.07 4.55
C LEU A 82 2.09 -0.89 5.22
N HIS A 83 1.17 -1.48 4.44
CA HIS A 83 0.28 -2.51 4.97
C HIS A 83 1.02 -3.76 5.44
N ALA A 84 2.05 -4.21 4.71
CA ALA A 84 2.85 -5.37 5.11
C ALA A 84 3.60 -5.10 6.42
N GLN A 85 4.19 -3.91 6.57
CA GLN A 85 4.86 -3.50 7.80
C GLN A 85 3.90 -3.49 8.99
N ARG A 86 2.70 -2.91 8.82
CA ARG A 86 1.66 -2.93 9.86
C ARG A 86 1.19 -4.34 10.18
N ALA A 87 1.02 -5.21 9.18
CA ALA A 87 0.67 -6.61 9.38
C ALA A 87 1.73 -7.34 10.21
N SER A 88 3.02 -7.07 9.98
CA SER A 88 4.10 -7.61 10.82
C SER A 88 3.99 -7.16 12.28
N GLN A 89 3.62 -5.90 12.54
CA GLN A 89 3.39 -5.41 13.91
C GLN A 89 2.20 -6.11 14.58
N ILE A 90 1.11 -6.36 13.84
CA ILE A 90 -0.04 -7.10 14.34
C ILE A 90 0.36 -8.53 14.73
N VAL A 91 1.19 -9.20 13.91
CA VAL A 91 1.70 -10.55 14.21
C VAL A 91 2.51 -10.56 15.52
N ILE A 92 3.33 -9.54 15.78
CA ILE A 92 4.07 -9.42 17.05
C ILE A 92 3.10 -9.43 18.24
N ILE A 93 2.02 -8.64 18.15
CA ILE A 93 0.99 -8.56 19.19
C ILE A 93 0.27 -9.90 19.36
N ASP A 94 -0.09 -10.58 18.27
CA ASP A 94 -0.83 -11.85 18.31
C ASP A 94 0.01 -12.99 18.91
N VAL A 95 1.29 -13.07 18.55
CA VAL A 95 2.23 -14.03 19.14
C VAL A 95 2.37 -13.78 20.63
N TRP A 96 2.56 -12.52 21.05
CA TRP A 96 2.63 -12.17 22.48
C TRP A 96 1.34 -12.55 23.22
N ARG A 97 0.16 -12.25 22.65
CA ARG A 97 -1.14 -12.61 23.26
C ARG A 97 -1.25 -14.12 23.50
N THR A 98 -0.79 -14.92 22.54
CA THR A 98 -0.80 -16.38 22.63
C THR A 98 0.13 -16.87 23.75
N LEU A 99 1.35 -16.34 23.82
CA LEU A 99 2.32 -16.71 24.87
C LEU A 99 1.81 -16.35 26.27
N SER A 100 1.33 -15.12 26.44
CA SER A 100 0.81 -14.61 27.72
C SER A 100 -0.44 -15.38 28.20
N ALA A 101 -1.30 -15.83 27.28
CA ALA A 101 -2.44 -16.67 27.63
C ALA A 101 -2.04 -18.05 28.13
N ASN A 102 -0.99 -18.64 27.56
CA ASN A 102 -0.49 -19.96 27.97
C ASN A 102 0.21 -19.92 29.35
N ILE A 103 0.92 -18.83 29.67
CA ILE A 103 1.53 -18.63 31.00
C ILE A 103 0.47 -18.61 32.11
N ARG A 104 -0.69 -17.97 31.87
CA ARG A 104 -1.78 -17.89 32.86
C ARG A 104 -2.48 -19.22 33.15
N LYS A 105 -2.38 -20.22 32.28
CA LYS A 105 -2.97 -21.56 32.49
C LYS A 105 -2.04 -22.53 33.24
N SER A 106 -0.75 -22.20 33.35
CA SER A 106 0.26 -23.07 33.97
C SER A 106 0.46 -22.82 35.47
N ASN A 107 -0.24 -21.84 36.05
CA ASN A 107 -0.32 -21.58 37.48
C ASN A 107 -1.72 -21.91 38.00
#